data_AF-A0A4Q7XYK7-F1
#
_entry.id   AF-A0A4Q7XYK7-F1
#
_cell.length_a   1.000
_cell.length_b   1.000
_cell.length_c   1.000
_cell.angle_alpha   90.00
_cell.angle_beta   90.00
_cell.angle_gamma   90.00
#
_symmetry.space_group_name_H-M   'P 1'
#
loop_
_entity.id
_entity.type
_entity.pdbx_description
1 polymer ?
#
loop_
_entity_poly.entity_id
_entity_poly.type
_entity_poly.pdbx_seq_one_letter_code
_entity_poly.pdbx_strand_id
1 'polypeptide(L)'
;MAKFTATPGLEEALARMIAPHVQRIAHQVELEAKRLAPPMKRWVTMGDDKVRHTHVAAQGQEVPGNLRFEVNSMDWDRKHRGVGDKTYMTEPRDESSRAVANLKNCRCMAHSERDGISKLINTGQPVVTGKRVTVTVSVTGPRIVEAEVGTVYPGNLVADGAFFMARAAAIVAVRR
;
A
#
# COMPACT_ATOMS: atom_id res chain seq x y z
N MET A 1 -50.12 -19.48 23.04
CA MET A 1 -49.07 -18.58 22.51
C MET A 1 -48.52 -19.23 21.25
N ALA A 2 -48.61 -18.59 20.08
CA ALA A 2 -48.10 -19.16 18.83
C ALA A 2 -46.57 -19.06 18.80
N LYS A 3 -45.87 -20.16 18.53
CA LYS A 3 -44.41 -20.21 18.40
C LYS A 3 -44.08 -20.08 16.91
N PHE A 4 -43.29 -19.07 16.55
CA PHE A 4 -42.82 -18.93 15.17
C PHE A 4 -41.83 -20.05 14.85
N THR A 5 -42.13 -20.80 13.79
CA THR A 5 -41.24 -21.83 13.24
C THR A 5 -40.85 -21.36 11.86
N ALA A 6 -39.60 -20.93 11.70
CA ALA A 6 -39.09 -20.50 10.40
C ALA A 6 -39.16 -21.67 9.40
N THR A 7 -39.64 -21.40 8.19
CA THR A 7 -39.56 -22.37 7.10
C THR A 7 -38.08 -22.73 6.87
N PRO A 8 -37.73 -24.02 6.76
CA PRO A 8 -36.37 -24.41 6.40
C PRO A 8 -35.91 -23.66 5.14
N GLY A 9 -34.70 -23.07 5.18
CA GLY A 9 -34.16 -22.25 4.09
C GLY A 9 -34.55 -20.76 4.12
N LEU A 10 -35.38 -20.31 5.07
CA LEU A 10 -35.72 -18.88 5.22
C LEU A 10 -34.48 -18.01 5.43
N GLU A 11 -33.51 -18.48 6.24
CA GLU A 11 -32.27 -17.77 6.50
C GLU A 11 -31.41 -17.58 5.25
N GLU A 12 -31.34 -18.60 4.40
CA GLU A 12 -30.61 -18.54 3.14
C GLU A 12 -31.32 -17.63 2.13
N ALA A 13 -32.65 -17.70 2.05
CA ALA A 13 -33.44 -16.79 1.23
C ALA A 13 -33.22 -15.33 1.66
N LEU A 14 -33.23 -15.06 2.98
CA LEU A 14 -32.91 -13.75 3.52
C LEU A 14 -31.47 -13.34 3.22
N ALA A 15 -30.50 -14.24 3.37
CA ALA A 15 -29.09 -13.98 3.03
C ALA A 15 -28.93 -13.56 1.56
N ARG A 16 -29.62 -14.24 0.64
CA ARG A 16 -29.65 -13.86 -0.79
C ARG A 16 -30.28 -12.49 -1.01
N MET A 17 -31.35 -12.16 -0.29
CA MET A 17 -32.00 -10.85 -0.38
C MET A 17 -31.11 -9.70 0.13
N ILE A 18 -30.33 -9.92 1.19
CA ILE A 18 -29.43 -8.88 1.72
C ILE A 18 -28.10 -8.79 0.95
N ALA A 19 -27.74 -9.79 0.16
CA ALA A 19 -26.44 -9.84 -0.52
C ALA A 19 -26.10 -8.59 -1.36
N PRO A 20 -27.02 -8.02 -2.16
CA PRO A 20 -26.77 -6.77 -2.88
C PRO A 20 -26.52 -5.57 -1.95
N HIS A 21 -27.14 -5.56 -0.76
CA HIS A 21 -26.90 -4.50 0.23
C HIS A 21 -25.50 -4.63 0.84
N VAL A 22 -25.05 -5.85 1.15
CA VAL A 22 -23.67 -6.07 1.63
C VAL A 22 -22.65 -5.70 0.56
N GLN A 23 -22.94 -6.00 -0.72
CA GLN A 23 -22.10 -5.61 -1.84
C GLN A 23 -21.94 -4.09 -1.95
N ARG A 24 -23.04 -3.33 -1.78
CA ARG A 24 -22.97 -1.86 -1.78
C ARG A 24 -22.10 -1.31 -0.65
N ILE A 25 -22.15 -1.90 0.55
CA ILE A 25 -21.26 -1.51 1.66
C ILE A 25 -19.81 -1.76 1.28
N ALA A 26 -19.51 -2.95 0.75
CA ALA A 26 -18.16 -3.29 0.34
C ALA A 26 -17.64 -2.35 -0.75
N HIS A 27 -18.49 -1.98 -1.71
CA HIS A 27 -18.12 -0.99 -2.73
C HIS A 27 -17.87 0.41 -2.13
N GLN A 28 -18.63 0.82 -1.11
CA GLN A 28 -18.32 2.06 -0.38
C GLN A 28 -16.95 1.99 0.32
N VAL A 29 -16.61 0.83 0.91
CA VAL A 29 -15.29 0.60 1.52
C VAL A 29 -14.20 0.68 0.45
N GLU A 30 -14.41 0.07 -0.71
CA GLU A 30 -13.48 0.16 -1.85
C GLU A 30 -13.24 1.60 -2.29
N LEU A 31 -14.29 2.40 -2.46
CA LEU A 31 -14.16 3.80 -2.87
C LEU A 31 -13.38 4.63 -1.84
N GLU A 32 -13.66 4.45 -0.55
CA GLU A 32 -12.89 5.12 0.51
C GLU A 32 -11.44 4.61 0.57
N ALA A 33 -11.21 3.31 0.40
CA ALA A 33 -9.88 2.73 0.38
C ALA A 33 -9.07 3.28 -0.80
N LYS A 34 -9.68 3.38 -1.99
CA LYS A 34 -9.06 4.00 -3.18
C LYS A 34 -8.69 5.45 -2.96
N ARG A 35 -9.51 6.21 -2.24
CA ARG A 35 -9.26 7.62 -1.91
C ARG A 35 -8.11 7.79 -0.90
N LEU A 36 -7.98 6.85 0.03
CA LEU A 36 -6.97 6.89 1.09
C LEU A 36 -5.66 6.20 0.71
N ALA A 37 -5.68 5.36 -0.32
CA ALA A 37 -4.53 4.62 -0.78
C ALA A 37 -3.38 5.58 -1.13
N PRO A 38 -2.15 5.32 -0.66
CA PRO A 38 -1.03 6.16 -1.03
C PRO A 38 -0.74 5.98 -2.54
N PRO A 39 -0.17 7.01 -3.19
CA PRO A 39 0.29 6.87 -4.56
C PRO A 39 1.41 5.83 -4.64
N MET A 40 1.72 5.36 -5.85
CA MET A 40 2.99 4.67 -6.09
C MET A 40 4.02 5.72 -6.51
N LYS A 41 5.29 5.42 -6.30
CA LYS A 41 6.40 6.23 -6.80
C LYS A 41 7.45 5.37 -7.45
N ARG A 42 8.04 5.92 -8.51
CA ARG A 42 9.07 5.28 -9.32
C ARG A 42 10.36 6.08 -9.26
N TRP A 43 11.48 5.41 -9.07
CA TRP A 43 12.79 6.03 -9.19
C TRP A 43 13.15 6.23 -10.66
N VAL A 44 13.47 7.47 -11.06
CA VAL A 44 13.80 7.84 -12.43
C VAL A 44 15.15 8.55 -12.47
N THR A 45 16.11 7.97 -13.17
CA THR A 45 17.44 8.54 -13.44
C THR A 45 17.43 9.32 -14.74
N MET A 46 18.27 10.35 -14.83
CA MET A 46 18.64 10.93 -16.12
C MET A 46 19.37 9.87 -16.97
N GLY A 47 19.12 9.86 -18.28
CA GLY A 47 19.74 8.90 -19.22
C GLY A 47 21.17 9.24 -19.62
N ASP A 48 21.95 9.88 -18.73
CA ASP A 48 23.33 10.27 -19.01
C ASP A 48 24.36 9.52 -18.16
N ASP A 49 25.60 9.56 -18.62
CA ASP A 49 26.76 8.85 -18.06
C ASP A 49 27.23 9.39 -16.71
N LYS A 50 26.66 10.50 -16.23
CA LYS A 50 27.04 11.12 -14.95
C LYS A 50 26.21 10.59 -13.77
N VAL A 51 25.19 9.77 -14.03
CA VAL A 51 24.43 9.11 -12.96
C VAL A 51 25.28 8.01 -12.33
N ARG A 52 25.35 8.02 -11.00
CA ARG A 52 26.08 7.00 -10.24
C ARG A 52 25.50 5.61 -10.50
N HIS A 53 26.37 4.60 -10.61
CA HIS A 53 25.94 3.20 -10.82
C HIS A 53 24.93 2.71 -9.77
N THR A 54 25.07 3.13 -8.50
CA THR A 54 24.10 2.78 -7.43
C THR A 54 22.70 3.28 -7.73
N HIS A 55 22.57 4.46 -8.34
CA HIS A 55 21.29 5.07 -8.71
C HIS A 55 20.75 4.50 -10.02
N VAL A 56 21.63 4.15 -10.97
CA VAL A 56 21.25 3.41 -12.19
C VAL A 56 20.65 2.06 -11.82
N ALA A 57 21.19 1.37 -10.82
CA ALA A 57 20.63 0.10 -10.35
C ALA A 57 19.24 0.24 -9.71
N ALA A 58 18.90 1.43 -9.19
CA ALA A 58 17.58 1.75 -8.66
C ALA A 58 16.59 2.21 -9.75
N GLN A 59 17.03 2.39 -11.00
CA GLN A 59 16.19 2.85 -12.09
C GLN A 59 14.96 1.97 -12.26
N GLY A 60 13.78 2.61 -12.30
CA GLY A 60 12.51 1.93 -12.48
C GLY A 60 12.00 1.21 -11.23
N GLN A 61 12.69 1.26 -10.09
CA GLN A 61 12.17 0.73 -8.84
C GLN A 61 10.85 1.41 -8.49
N GLU A 62 9.79 0.62 -8.30
CA GLU A 62 8.47 1.08 -7.89
C GLU A 62 8.19 0.68 -6.44
N VAL A 63 7.77 1.65 -5.63
CA VAL A 63 7.35 1.42 -4.25
C VAL A 63 6.14 2.28 -3.90
N PRO A 64 5.32 1.86 -2.93
CA PRO A 64 4.31 2.73 -2.32
C PRO A 64 4.92 4.06 -1.82
N GLY A 65 4.15 5.15 -1.93
CA GLY A 65 4.60 6.51 -1.69
C GLY A 65 5.12 6.75 -0.28
N ASN A 66 4.51 6.10 0.72
CA ASN A 66 4.92 6.15 2.13
C ASN A 66 6.16 5.29 2.43
N LEU A 67 6.57 4.40 1.52
CA LEU A 67 7.70 3.51 1.72
C LEU A 67 8.98 4.09 1.11
N ARG A 68 10.13 3.55 1.52
CA ARG A 68 11.45 3.94 1.02
C ARG A 68 11.88 3.06 -0.16
N PHE A 69 12.55 3.67 -1.13
CA PHE A 69 13.36 3.02 -2.15
C PHE A 69 14.54 2.31 -1.49
N GLU A 70 15.06 1.29 -2.16
CA GLU A 70 16.26 0.57 -1.75
C GLU A 70 17.36 0.82 -2.77
N VAL A 71 18.44 1.47 -2.32
CA VAL A 71 19.57 1.85 -3.17
C VAL A 71 20.82 1.19 -2.60
N ASN A 72 21.72 0.72 -3.47
CA ASN A 72 23.01 0.22 -3.01
C ASN A 72 23.77 1.32 -2.28
N SER A 73 24.30 1.01 -1.10
CA SER A 73 25.10 1.95 -0.32
C SER A 73 26.45 2.19 -0.98
N MET A 74 26.92 3.42 -0.96
CA MET A 74 28.29 3.74 -1.37
C MET A 74 29.29 3.24 -0.33
N ASP A 75 30.47 2.82 -0.77
CA ASP A 75 31.53 2.35 0.13
C ASP A 75 31.93 3.40 1.17
N TRP A 76 31.87 4.68 0.81
CA TRP A 76 32.14 5.76 1.77
C TRP A 76 31.13 5.76 2.91
N ASP A 77 29.82 5.66 2.61
CA ASP A 77 28.79 5.64 3.63
C ASP A 77 28.92 4.36 4.49
N ARG A 78 29.21 3.20 3.87
CA ARG A 78 29.43 1.95 4.61
C ARG A 78 30.57 2.08 5.62
N LYS A 79 31.71 2.64 5.20
CA LYS A 79 32.92 2.79 6.03
C LYS A 79 32.80 3.87 7.12
N HIS A 80 32.06 4.95 6.88
CA HIS A 80 32.08 6.13 7.75
C HIS A 80 30.75 6.42 8.46
N ARG A 81 29.63 5.85 8.01
CA ARG A 81 28.30 6.08 8.58
C ARG A 81 27.65 4.83 9.16
N GLY A 82 28.29 3.66 8.97
CA GLY A 82 27.76 2.38 9.44
C GLY A 82 26.45 1.99 8.77
N VAL A 83 26.20 2.45 7.53
CA VAL A 83 25.09 1.93 6.73
C VAL A 83 25.45 0.53 6.22
N GLY A 84 24.44 -0.33 6.08
CA GLY A 84 24.63 -1.66 5.51
C GLY A 84 24.86 -1.62 4.00
N ASP A 85 24.77 -2.76 3.33
CA ASP A 85 24.95 -2.85 1.87
C ASP A 85 23.87 -2.09 1.08
N LYS A 86 22.73 -1.85 1.73
CA LYS A 86 21.60 -1.09 1.21
C LYS A 86 21.32 0.15 2.07
N THR A 87 20.84 1.18 1.40
CA THR A 87 20.34 2.42 1.97
C THR A 87 18.87 2.56 1.59
N TYR A 88 18.09 3.14 2.50
CA TYR A 88 16.65 3.33 2.30
C TYR A 88 16.28 4.80 2.20
N MET A 89 15.81 5.22 1.04
CA MET A 89 15.57 6.63 0.71
C MET A 89 14.09 6.89 0.40
N THR A 90 13.48 7.92 0.97
CA THR A 90 12.12 8.33 0.58
C THR A 90 12.09 8.89 -0.84
N GLU A 91 13.17 9.51 -1.30
CA GLU A 91 13.38 10.09 -2.62
C GLU A 91 14.88 10.24 -2.93
N PRO A 92 15.29 10.53 -4.18
CA PRO A 92 16.71 10.53 -4.54
C PRO A 92 17.63 11.51 -3.83
N ARG A 93 17.09 12.54 -3.18
CA ARG A 93 17.84 13.49 -2.37
C ARG A 93 17.41 13.46 -0.91
N ASP A 94 16.95 12.30 -0.44
CA ASP A 94 16.51 12.10 0.93
C ASP A 94 17.65 12.21 1.95
N GLU A 95 17.74 13.36 2.62
CA GLU A 95 18.69 13.64 3.69
C GLU A 95 18.46 12.78 4.94
N SER A 96 17.27 12.20 5.11
CA SER A 96 16.97 11.31 6.25
C SER A 96 17.61 9.93 6.12
N SER A 97 18.05 9.53 4.92
CA SER A 97 18.56 8.17 4.63
C SER A 97 19.94 7.84 5.20
N ARG A 98 20.62 8.81 5.84
CA ARG A 98 22.03 8.75 6.32
C ARG A 98 23.09 8.52 5.22
N ALA A 99 22.69 8.26 3.97
CA ALA A 99 23.59 7.98 2.85
C ALA A 99 23.99 9.25 2.09
N VAL A 100 24.81 10.07 2.74
CA VAL A 100 25.21 11.38 2.23
C VAL A 100 25.99 11.26 0.92
N ALA A 101 26.75 10.19 0.70
CA ALA A 101 27.49 10.02 -0.55
C ALA A 101 26.56 9.76 -1.76
N ASN A 102 25.40 9.11 -1.56
CA ASN A 102 24.39 8.95 -2.60
C ASN A 102 23.73 10.28 -3.00
N LEU A 103 23.63 11.25 -2.09
CA LEU A 103 23.02 12.56 -2.36
C LEU A 103 23.87 13.44 -3.29
N LYS A 104 25.21 13.30 -3.22
CA LYS A 104 26.15 14.18 -3.93
C LYS A 104 26.02 14.05 -5.45
N ASN A 105 25.71 15.18 -6.09
CA ASN A 105 25.47 15.28 -7.53
C ASN A 105 24.36 14.34 -8.02
N CYS A 106 23.37 14.03 -7.18
CA CYS A 106 22.24 13.20 -7.57
C CYS A 106 21.44 13.86 -8.71
N ARG A 107 21.21 13.10 -9.78
CA ARG A 107 20.49 13.53 -11.01
C ARG A 107 19.23 12.69 -11.23
N CYS A 108 18.61 12.21 -10.16
CA CYS A 108 17.44 11.35 -10.21
C CYS A 108 16.24 12.07 -9.61
N MET A 109 15.04 11.62 -9.97
CA MET A 109 13.77 12.11 -9.48
C MET A 109 12.88 10.95 -9.04
N ALA A 110 11.98 11.20 -8.09
CA ALA A 110 10.88 10.29 -7.80
C ALA A 110 9.65 10.74 -8.60
N HIS A 111 9.19 9.90 -9.52
CA HIS A 111 7.95 10.16 -10.26
C HIS A 111 6.78 9.52 -9.51
N SER A 112 5.76 10.31 -9.15
CA SER A 112 4.59 9.80 -8.44
C SER A 112 3.46 9.47 -9.41
N GLU A 113 2.91 8.26 -9.30
CA GLU A 113 1.68 7.83 -9.94
C GLU A 113 0.53 7.87 -8.93
N ARG A 114 -0.40 8.83 -9.11
CA ARG A 114 -1.49 9.09 -8.16
C ARG A 114 -2.40 7.88 -7.96
N ASP A 115 -2.71 7.16 -9.03
CA ASP A 115 -3.63 6.01 -9.00
C ASP A 115 -2.93 4.70 -8.59
N GLY A 116 -1.71 4.79 -8.08
CA GLY A 116 -0.79 3.67 -7.88
C GLY A 116 -1.38 2.46 -7.17
N ILE A 117 -1.64 2.53 -5.85
CA ILE A 117 -2.29 1.42 -5.12
C ILE A 117 -3.79 1.37 -5.40
N SER A 118 -4.44 2.52 -5.62
CA SER A 118 -5.90 2.59 -5.76
C SER A 118 -6.42 1.70 -6.89
N LYS A 119 -5.71 1.62 -8.03
CA LYS A 119 -6.09 0.73 -9.15
C LYS A 119 -6.03 -0.77 -8.82
N LEU A 120 -5.32 -1.15 -7.76
CA LEU A 120 -5.14 -2.54 -7.33
C LEU A 120 -6.22 -2.99 -6.32
N ILE A 121 -7.05 -2.06 -5.83
CA ILE A 121 -8.13 -2.34 -4.87
C ILE A 121 -9.38 -2.78 -5.61
N ASN A 122 -9.94 -3.91 -5.20
CA ASN A 122 -11.10 -4.51 -5.85
C ASN A 122 -12.10 -5.05 -4.82
N THR A 123 -13.38 -5.03 -5.18
CA THR A 123 -14.46 -5.70 -4.43
C THR A 123 -14.85 -6.99 -5.12
N GLY A 124 -14.83 -8.09 -4.39
CA GLY A 124 -15.31 -9.40 -4.85
C GLY A 124 -16.83 -9.48 -4.94
N GLN A 125 -17.32 -10.57 -5.55
CA GLN A 125 -18.76 -10.86 -5.55
C GLN A 125 -19.23 -11.35 -4.17
N PRO A 126 -20.51 -11.12 -3.79
CA PRO A 126 -21.07 -11.68 -2.58
C PRO A 126 -21.07 -13.20 -2.61
N VAL A 127 -20.53 -13.81 -1.55
CA VAL A 127 -20.59 -15.26 -1.31
C VAL A 127 -21.59 -15.50 -0.18
N VAL A 128 -22.65 -16.26 -0.48
CA VAL A 128 -23.64 -16.69 0.49
C VAL A 128 -23.30 -18.11 0.95
N THR A 129 -23.13 -18.32 2.25
CA THR A 129 -22.86 -19.63 2.85
C THR A 129 -23.84 -19.84 4.01
N GLY A 130 -24.92 -20.58 3.73
CA GLY A 130 -26.06 -20.72 4.64
C GLY A 130 -26.66 -19.35 4.98
N LYS A 131 -26.60 -18.97 6.26
CA LYS A 131 -27.10 -17.68 6.77
C LYS A 131 -26.12 -16.51 6.70
N ARG A 132 -24.90 -16.73 6.19
CA ARG A 132 -23.84 -15.72 6.15
C ARG A 132 -23.65 -15.19 4.74
N VAL A 133 -23.59 -13.87 4.60
CA VAL A 133 -23.11 -13.20 3.39
C VAL A 133 -21.73 -12.62 3.66
N THR A 134 -20.77 -12.92 2.80
CA THR A 134 -19.43 -12.33 2.85
C THR A 134 -19.14 -11.63 1.53
N VAL A 135 -18.63 -10.40 1.60
CA VAL A 135 -18.06 -9.69 0.47
C VAL A 135 -16.65 -9.26 0.87
N THR A 136 -15.68 -9.52 0.01
CA THR A 136 -14.27 -9.24 0.29
C THR A 136 -13.83 -8.02 -0.51
N VAL A 137 -13.26 -7.02 0.17
CA VAL A 137 -12.49 -5.96 -0.47
C VAL A 137 -11.02 -6.32 -0.30
N SER A 138 -10.28 -6.43 -1.39
CA SER A 138 -8.89 -6.86 -1.39
C SER A 138 -8.01 -5.93 -2.21
N VAL A 139 -6.72 -5.95 -1.89
CA VAL A 139 -5.67 -5.27 -2.61
C VAL A 139 -4.49 -6.21 -2.72
N THR A 140 -3.97 -6.37 -3.94
CA THR A 140 -2.85 -7.28 -4.22
C THR A 140 -1.80 -6.54 -5.01
N GLY A 141 -0.55 -6.61 -4.55
CA GLY A 141 0.56 -5.94 -5.19
C GLY A 141 1.84 -6.04 -4.34
N PRO A 142 2.98 -5.58 -4.88
CA PRO A 142 4.22 -5.54 -4.14
C PRO A 142 4.12 -4.59 -2.96
N ARG A 143 4.56 -5.06 -1.79
CA ARG A 143 4.71 -4.25 -0.57
C ARG A 143 3.45 -3.57 -0.04
N ILE A 144 2.28 -4.11 -0.39
CA ILE A 144 0.97 -3.60 0.04
C ILE A 144 0.79 -3.70 1.55
N VAL A 145 1.28 -4.79 2.16
CA VAL A 145 1.18 -4.99 3.62
C VAL A 145 1.96 -3.89 4.34
N GLU A 146 3.22 -3.68 3.95
CA GLU A 146 4.05 -2.61 4.53
C GLU A 146 3.48 -1.22 4.25
N ALA A 147 2.83 -1.02 3.10
CA ALA A 147 2.14 0.24 2.82
C ALA A 147 0.95 0.46 3.76
N GLU A 148 0.19 -0.59 4.08
CA GLU A 148 -0.97 -0.53 4.98
C GLU A 148 -0.53 -0.32 6.43
N VAL A 149 0.37 -1.14 6.95
CA VAL A 149 0.70 -1.19 8.40
C VAL A 149 2.00 -0.48 8.78
N GLY A 150 2.80 -0.08 7.80
CA GLY A 150 4.12 0.51 8.00
C GLY A 150 5.23 -0.53 8.09
N THR A 151 6.47 -0.05 8.18
CA THR A 151 7.65 -0.90 8.34
C THR A 151 8.80 -0.12 8.95
N VAL A 152 9.77 -0.85 9.51
CA VAL A 152 11.01 -0.29 10.06
C VAL A 152 12.18 -0.84 9.27
N TYR A 153 12.93 0.07 8.65
CA TYR A 153 14.13 -0.27 7.90
C TYR A 153 15.37 -0.26 8.81
N PRO A 154 16.46 -0.94 8.39
CA PRO A 154 17.76 -0.83 9.05
C PRO A 154 18.15 0.62 9.37
N GLY A 155 18.75 0.81 10.55
CA GLY A 155 19.06 2.15 11.06
C GLY A 155 17.88 2.87 11.71
N ASN A 156 16.81 2.14 12.07
CA ASN A 156 15.59 2.64 12.71
C ASN A 156 14.87 3.70 11.87
N LEU A 157 14.96 3.58 10.54
CA LEU A 157 14.24 4.44 9.62
C LEU A 157 12.80 3.94 9.53
N VAL A 158 11.86 4.68 10.12
CA VAL A 158 10.44 4.30 10.15
C VAL A 158 9.75 4.79 8.87
N ALA A 159 8.86 3.94 8.34
CA ALA A 159 7.86 4.32 7.36
C ALA A 159 6.48 4.04 7.94
N ASP A 160 5.69 5.09 8.13
CA ASP A 160 4.37 5.00 8.73
C ASP A 160 3.38 4.29 7.79
N GLY A 161 2.51 3.47 8.37
CA GLY A 161 1.40 2.85 7.66
C GLY A 161 0.40 3.89 7.18
N ALA A 162 -0.10 3.72 5.95
CA ALA A 162 -1.17 4.56 5.43
C ALA A 162 -2.55 4.16 6.01
N PHE A 163 -2.68 2.91 6.47
CA PHE A 163 -3.90 2.32 7.03
C PHE A 163 -5.13 2.55 6.14
N PHE A 164 -4.96 2.48 4.82
CA PHE A 164 -5.99 2.89 3.87
C PHE A 164 -7.16 1.91 3.84
N MET A 165 -6.93 0.61 4.05
CA MET A 165 -8.01 -0.40 4.14
C MET A 165 -8.72 -0.30 5.49
N ALA A 166 -7.97 -0.29 6.59
CA ALA A 166 -8.52 -0.25 7.94
C ALA A 166 -9.34 1.03 8.19
N ARG A 167 -8.81 2.20 7.76
CA ARG A 167 -9.52 3.48 7.90
C ARG A 167 -10.74 3.56 6.99
N ALA A 168 -10.68 3.01 5.78
CA ALA A 168 -11.85 2.98 4.90
C ALA A 168 -13.00 2.18 5.51
N ALA A 169 -12.71 1.00 6.07
CA ALA A 169 -13.70 0.20 6.77
C ALA A 169 -14.30 0.96 7.97
N ALA A 170 -13.47 1.62 8.78
CA ALA A 170 -13.92 2.42 9.92
C ALA A 170 -14.82 3.59 9.50
N ILE A 171 -14.45 4.32 8.43
CA ILE A 171 -15.25 5.44 7.90
C ILE A 171 -16.63 4.97 7.47
N VAL A 172 -16.72 3.86 6.73
CA VAL A 172 -18.01 3.33 6.27
C VAL A 172 -18.84 2.80 7.43
N ALA A 173 -18.21 2.22 8.46
CA ALA A 173 -18.91 1.73 9.65
C ALA A 173 -19.61 2.86 10.44
N VAL A 174 -19.02 4.05 10.51
CA VAL A 174 -19.56 5.20 11.28
C VAL A 174 -20.62 6.01 10.52
N ARG A 175 -20.77 5.83 9.20
CA ARG A 175 -21.79 6.53 8.38
C ARG A 175 -23.21 5.96 8.52
N ARG A 176 -23.42 5.05 9.46
CA ARG A 176 -24.67 4.33 9.71
C ARG A 176 -25.23 4.69 11.07
#